data_AF-A0A9J7AU62-F1
#
_entry.id   AF-A0A9J7AU62-F1
#
_cell.length_a   1.000
_cell.length_b   1.000
_cell.length_c   1.000
_cell.angle_alpha   90.00
_cell.angle_beta   90.00
_cell.angle_gamma   90.00
#
_symmetry.space_group_name_H-M   'P 1'
#
loop_
_entity.id
_entity.type
_entity.pdbx_description
1 polymer ?
#
loop_
_entity_poly.entity_id
_entity_poly.type
_entity_poly.pdbx_seq_one_letter_code
_entity_poly.pdbx_strand_id
1 'polypeptide(L)'
;MDQLPRNATDCHTHLFGPADLFPYAVERAYTPSDAGETDARRMLAKLGLERIVLVHASVHGDNQRLFRGLEVLGPRARAVAKIRGTETDQELRDWSSKGVAGVRVNNVSTSALSPQVVAEKVLTASRRVADLGWHVQVLLKGADLQAVLERAAELPTPLVVDHFGLLSVEDTETLELLIQRLSEGHCWVKMSAAYRLIGTAETAHALTERFVAANPERLLWGSDWPHPPSKRTPETRLVAQPFRDVDTEQLLADFLRSVPSDETRRRILFENPAALYRF
;
A
#
# COMPACT_ATOMS: atom_id res chain seq x y z
N MET A 1 14.87 -7.78 -20.82
CA MET A 1 14.16 -7.69 -19.53
C MET A 1 14.29 -9.03 -18.88
N ASP A 2 14.81 -9.10 -17.66
CA ASP A 2 14.82 -10.34 -16.89
C ASP A 2 13.37 -10.82 -16.72
N GLN A 3 13.14 -12.12 -16.85
CA GLN A 3 11.81 -12.69 -16.78
C GLN A 3 11.29 -12.60 -15.35
N LEU A 4 10.18 -11.90 -15.13
CA LEU A 4 9.53 -11.84 -13.82
C LEU A 4 9.07 -13.23 -13.37
N PRO A 5 9.05 -13.51 -12.05
CA PRO A 5 8.51 -14.77 -11.56
C PRO A 5 7.04 -14.88 -11.96
N ARG A 6 6.62 -16.10 -12.33
CA ARG A 6 5.19 -16.38 -12.53
C ARG A 6 4.40 -15.96 -11.29
N ASN A 7 3.19 -15.45 -11.46
CA ASN A 7 2.38 -14.89 -10.39
C ASN A 7 2.98 -13.64 -9.70
N ALA A 8 3.91 -12.92 -10.34
CA ALA A 8 4.38 -11.64 -9.85
C ALA A 8 3.21 -10.68 -9.57
N THR A 9 3.31 -9.95 -8.46
CA THR A 9 2.21 -9.21 -7.85
C THR A 9 2.54 -7.72 -7.73
N ASP A 10 1.65 -6.86 -8.21
CA ASP A 10 1.63 -5.46 -7.80
C ASP A 10 0.89 -5.32 -6.46
N CYS A 11 1.62 -5.00 -5.40
CA CYS A 11 1.05 -4.97 -4.04
C CYS A 11 0.42 -3.62 -3.64
N HIS A 12 0.35 -2.62 -4.52
CA HIS A 12 -0.25 -1.33 -4.16
C HIS A 12 -0.82 -0.62 -5.38
N THR A 13 -2.14 -0.73 -5.57
CA THR A 13 -2.87 -0.03 -6.63
C THR A 13 -4.18 0.53 -6.13
N HIS A 14 -4.75 1.47 -6.88
CA HIS A 14 -6.07 2.03 -6.62
C HIS A 14 -6.95 1.93 -7.87
N LEU A 15 -8.26 1.86 -7.67
CA LEU A 15 -9.23 2.08 -8.73
C LEU A 15 -10.01 3.35 -8.43
N PHE A 16 -10.31 4.13 -9.45
CA PHE A 16 -11.04 5.38 -9.34
C PHE A 16 -12.20 5.42 -10.33
N GLY A 17 -13.32 5.97 -9.86
CA GLY A 17 -14.51 6.17 -10.67
C GLY A 17 -15.13 4.90 -11.26
N PRO A 18 -16.08 5.06 -12.18
CA PRO A 18 -16.67 6.34 -12.55
C PRO A 18 -17.51 6.92 -11.39
N ALA A 19 -17.50 8.24 -11.23
CA ALA A 19 -18.01 8.90 -10.03
C ALA A 19 -19.55 8.85 -9.88
N ASP A 20 -20.27 8.57 -10.96
CA ASP A 20 -21.72 8.35 -10.97
C ASP A 20 -22.12 7.02 -10.33
N LEU A 21 -21.29 5.98 -10.49
CA LEU A 21 -21.48 4.67 -9.86
C LEU A 21 -20.79 4.55 -8.50
N PHE A 22 -19.64 5.21 -8.36
CA PHE A 22 -18.83 5.19 -7.15
C PHE A 22 -18.50 6.61 -6.69
N PRO A 23 -19.46 7.29 -6.05
CA PRO A 23 -19.28 8.66 -5.60
C PRO A 23 -18.04 8.83 -4.72
N TYR A 24 -17.34 9.94 -4.92
CA TYR A 24 -16.25 10.34 -4.04
C TYR A 24 -16.77 10.99 -2.76
N ALA A 25 -16.01 10.84 -1.68
CA ALA A 25 -16.31 11.43 -0.39
C ALA A 25 -16.38 12.96 -0.46
N VAL A 26 -17.25 13.56 0.36
CA VAL A 26 -17.46 15.02 0.39
C VAL A 26 -16.21 15.72 0.91
N GLU A 27 -15.48 15.09 1.83
CA GLU A 27 -14.26 15.55 2.49
C GLU A 27 -12.97 15.22 1.71
N ARG A 28 -13.07 14.63 0.52
CA ARG A 28 -11.90 14.22 -0.27
C ARG A 28 -10.91 15.36 -0.50
N ALA A 29 -9.62 15.01 -0.47
CA ALA A 29 -8.51 15.94 -0.68
C ALA A 29 -8.25 16.26 -2.17
N TYR A 30 -8.76 15.45 -3.09
CA TYR A 30 -8.66 15.63 -4.55
C TYR A 30 -9.76 14.82 -5.25
N THR A 31 -10.05 15.14 -6.51
CA THR A 31 -10.90 14.33 -7.40
C THR A 31 -10.02 13.79 -8.53
N PRO A 32 -9.72 12.48 -8.59
CA PRO A 32 -8.92 11.92 -9.68
C PRO A 32 -9.75 11.75 -10.96
N SER A 33 -9.06 11.66 -12.10
CA SER A 33 -9.62 11.02 -13.31
C SER A 33 -10.04 9.57 -13.03
N ASP A 34 -10.84 9.00 -13.91
CA ASP A 34 -11.24 7.60 -13.79
C ASP A 34 -10.09 6.66 -14.18
N ALA A 35 -10.01 5.54 -13.48
CA ALA A 35 -9.03 4.48 -13.71
C ALA A 35 -9.65 3.16 -13.25
N GLY A 36 -10.18 2.40 -14.22
CA GLY A 36 -10.96 1.20 -13.97
C GLY A 36 -10.17 -0.09 -14.11
N GLU A 37 -10.89 -1.20 -14.02
CA GLU A 37 -10.35 -2.56 -14.10
C GLU A 37 -9.74 -2.85 -15.47
N THR A 38 -10.31 -2.29 -16.54
CA THR A 38 -9.75 -2.41 -17.89
C THR A 38 -8.36 -1.77 -17.97
N ASP A 39 -8.18 -0.61 -17.35
CA ASP A 39 -6.90 0.09 -17.33
C ASP A 39 -5.89 -0.62 -16.43
N ALA A 40 -6.34 -1.11 -15.27
CA ALA A 40 -5.51 -1.95 -14.39
C ALA A 40 -5.03 -3.23 -15.09
N ARG A 41 -5.89 -3.90 -15.88
CA ARG A 41 -5.50 -5.07 -16.69
C ARG A 41 -4.47 -4.74 -17.75
N ARG A 42 -4.61 -3.58 -18.43
CA ARG A 42 -3.62 -3.09 -19.39
C ARG A 42 -2.28 -2.82 -18.73
N MET A 43 -2.30 -2.16 -17.56
CA MET A 43 -1.10 -1.89 -16.76
C MET A 43 -0.39 -3.19 -16.37
N LEU A 44 -1.10 -4.17 -15.81
CA LEU A 44 -0.52 -5.46 -15.45
C LEU A 44 0.10 -6.19 -16.66
N ALA A 45 -0.62 -6.22 -17.79
CA ALA A 45 -0.12 -6.84 -19.02
C ALA A 45 1.14 -6.15 -19.54
N LYS A 46 1.20 -4.81 -19.47
CA LYS A 46 2.36 -4.01 -19.87
C LYS A 46 3.58 -4.32 -18.99
N LEU A 47 3.38 -4.50 -17.68
CA LEU A 47 4.45 -4.83 -16.74
C LEU A 47 4.81 -6.32 -16.69
N GLY A 48 4.02 -7.20 -17.30
CA GLY A 48 4.19 -8.65 -17.16
C GLY A 48 3.82 -9.19 -15.77
N LEU A 49 2.97 -8.49 -15.02
CA LEU A 49 2.47 -8.90 -13.71
C LEU A 49 1.15 -9.67 -13.84
N GLU A 50 0.92 -10.65 -12.97
CA GLU A 50 -0.26 -11.52 -13.05
C GLU A 50 -1.27 -11.25 -11.92
N ARG A 51 -0.81 -10.73 -10.78
CA ARG A 51 -1.61 -10.49 -9.57
C ARG A 51 -1.57 -9.02 -9.16
N ILE A 52 -2.61 -8.60 -8.44
CA ILE A 52 -2.79 -7.20 -8.03
C ILE A 52 -3.44 -7.10 -6.65
N VAL A 53 -2.96 -6.15 -5.86
CA VAL A 53 -3.58 -5.76 -4.59
C VAL A 53 -4.20 -4.39 -4.74
N LEU A 54 -5.53 -4.35 -4.62
CA LEU A 54 -6.30 -3.13 -4.60
C LEU A 54 -6.30 -2.55 -3.18
N VAL A 55 -5.85 -1.31 -3.02
CA VAL A 55 -5.87 -0.60 -1.75
C VAL A 55 -6.98 0.44 -1.79
N HIS A 56 -7.81 0.49 -0.75
CA HIS A 56 -8.82 1.52 -0.62
C HIS A 56 -8.21 2.92 -0.78
N ALA A 57 -8.72 3.70 -1.73
CA ALA A 57 -8.26 5.06 -1.98
C ALA A 57 -9.03 6.06 -1.11
N SER A 58 -8.32 6.99 -0.47
CA SER A 58 -8.90 7.92 0.53
C SER A 58 -9.97 8.88 -0.01
N VAL A 59 -10.13 8.97 -1.32
CA VAL A 59 -11.18 9.79 -1.97
C VAL A 59 -12.54 9.09 -1.98
N HIS A 60 -12.59 7.78 -1.74
CA HIS A 60 -13.84 7.05 -1.57
C HIS A 60 -14.23 6.99 -0.09
N GLY A 61 -15.54 7.11 0.17
CA GLY A 61 -16.08 7.08 1.53
C GLY A 61 -16.21 5.66 2.10
N ASP A 62 -16.38 4.68 1.22
CA ASP A 62 -16.61 3.28 1.53
C ASP A 62 -15.81 2.33 0.61
N ASN A 63 -16.00 1.02 0.80
CA ASN A 63 -15.30 -0.02 0.07
C ASN A 63 -16.03 -0.50 -1.21
N GLN A 64 -17.11 0.15 -1.67
CA GLN A 64 -17.89 -0.36 -2.81
C GLN A 64 -17.05 -0.40 -4.10
N ARG A 65 -16.27 0.66 -4.37
CA ARG A 65 -15.37 0.69 -5.53
C ARG A 65 -14.34 -0.44 -5.46
N LEU A 66 -13.82 -0.71 -4.27
CA LEU A 66 -12.84 -1.77 -4.00
C LEU A 66 -13.44 -3.15 -4.25
N PHE A 67 -14.66 -3.39 -3.74
CA PHE A 67 -15.37 -4.67 -3.94
C PHE A 67 -15.72 -4.92 -5.39
N ARG A 68 -16.12 -3.89 -6.14
CA ARG A 68 -16.33 -4.03 -7.59
C ARG A 68 -15.06 -4.48 -8.31
N GLY A 69 -13.92 -3.91 -7.93
CA GLY A 69 -12.63 -4.30 -8.48
C GLY A 69 -12.30 -5.78 -8.20
N LEU A 70 -12.53 -6.25 -6.96
CA LEU A 70 -12.34 -7.65 -6.60
C LEU A 70 -13.23 -8.59 -7.41
N GLU A 71 -14.51 -8.25 -7.55
CA GLU A 71 -15.49 -9.03 -8.32
C GLU A 71 -15.06 -9.18 -9.78
N VAL A 72 -14.67 -8.08 -10.42
CA VAL A 72 -14.33 -8.05 -11.85
C VAL A 72 -12.95 -8.67 -12.11
N LEU A 73 -11.96 -8.44 -11.26
CA LEU A 73 -10.61 -8.98 -11.43
C LEU A 73 -10.52 -10.46 -11.00
N GLY A 74 -11.37 -10.88 -10.07
CA GLY A 74 -11.49 -12.26 -9.62
C GLY A 74 -10.26 -12.76 -8.84
N PRO A 75 -9.85 -14.03 -8.99
CA PRO A 75 -8.88 -14.67 -8.09
C PRO A 75 -7.47 -14.07 -8.12
N ARG A 76 -7.14 -13.29 -9.15
CA ARG A 76 -5.85 -12.58 -9.26
C ARG A 76 -5.78 -11.31 -8.41
N ALA A 77 -6.88 -10.90 -7.79
CA ALA A 77 -6.95 -9.71 -6.96
C ALA A 77 -7.09 -10.05 -5.48
N ARG A 78 -6.42 -9.27 -4.63
CA ARG A 78 -6.69 -9.15 -3.20
C ARG A 78 -6.88 -7.68 -2.84
N ALA A 79 -7.38 -7.41 -1.65
CA ALA A 79 -7.68 -6.05 -1.25
C ALA A 79 -7.26 -5.70 0.17
N VAL A 80 -6.97 -4.41 0.36
CA VAL A 80 -6.80 -3.76 1.65
C VAL A 80 -7.89 -2.70 1.81
N ALA A 81 -8.83 -2.97 2.72
CA ALA A 81 -10.05 -2.18 2.88
C ALA A 81 -9.88 -1.00 3.84
N LYS A 82 -10.78 -0.02 3.77
CA LYS A 82 -10.99 0.94 4.87
C LYS A 82 -11.81 0.26 5.96
N ILE A 83 -11.45 0.52 7.21
CA ILE A 83 -12.23 0.09 8.39
C ILE A 83 -12.68 1.32 9.18
N ARG A 84 -13.93 1.31 9.65
CA ARG A 84 -14.49 2.37 10.51
C ARG A 84 -14.45 1.99 11.99
N GLY A 85 -14.39 0.70 12.29
CA GLY A 85 -14.45 0.15 13.64
C GLY A 85 -15.87 -0.19 14.10
N THR A 86 -16.87 0.08 13.26
CA THR A 86 -18.29 -0.21 13.52
C THR A 86 -18.81 -1.39 12.72
N GLU A 87 -17.98 -1.95 11.84
CA GLU A 87 -18.31 -3.16 11.09
C GLU A 87 -18.54 -4.33 12.06
N THR A 88 -19.58 -5.10 11.80
CA THR A 88 -19.88 -6.36 12.49
C THR A 88 -18.89 -7.45 12.11
N ASP A 89 -18.78 -8.50 12.93
CA ASP A 89 -17.91 -9.64 12.62
C ASP A 89 -18.34 -10.34 11.32
N GLN A 90 -19.64 -10.37 11.05
CA GLN A 90 -20.17 -10.97 9.83
C GLN A 90 -19.76 -10.19 8.60
N GLU A 91 -19.85 -8.85 8.63
CA GLU A 91 -19.39 -8.02 7.52
C GLU A 91 -17.91 -8.24 7.22
N LEU A 92 -17.06 -8.34 8.25
CA LEU A 92 -15.63 -8.58 8.06
C LEU A 92 -15.32 -9.99 7.51
N ARG A 93 -16.10 -11.01 7.90
CA ARG A 93 -16.02 -12.34 7.28
C ARG A 93 -16.47 -12.34 5.83
N ASP A 94 -17.54 -11.62 5.50
CA ASP A 94 -18.02 -11.46 4.12
C ASP A 94 -17.01 -10.70 3.25
N TRP A 95 -16.24 -9.78 3.82
CA TRP A 95 -15.14 -9.12 3.13
C TRP A 95 -13.99 -10.10 2.85
N SER A 96 -13.71 -11.02 3.78
CA SER A 96 -12.69 -12.07 3.58
C SER A 96 -13.06 -12.96 2.39
N SER A 97 -14.32 -13.38 2.27
CA SER A 97 -14.78 -14.21 1.14
C SER A 97 -14.73 -13.47 -0.21
N LYS A 98 -14.69 -12.14 -0.21
CA LYS A 98 -14.49 -11.30 -1.40
C LYS A 98 -13.03 -11.09 -1.76
N GLY A 99 -12.09 -11.55 -0.93
CA GLY A 99 -10.64 -11.41 -1.17
C GLY A 99 -9.98 -10.23 -0.44
N VAL A 100 -10.64 -9.65 0.58
CA VAL A 100 -9.95 -8.71 1.49
C VAL A 100 -8.97 -9.47 2.38
N ALA A 101 -7.77 -8.94 2.53
CA ALA A 101 -6.69 -9.54 3.32
C ALA A 101 -6.07 -8.58 4.35
N GLY A 102 -6.55 -7.35 4.42
CA GLY A 102 -6.07 -6.36 5.36
C GLY A 102 -6.94 -5.11 5.41
N VAL A 103 -6.62 -4.24 6.36
CA VAL A 103 -7.24 -2.91 6.49
C VAL A 103 -6.19 -1.82 6.50
N ARG A 104 -6.55 -0.62 6.06
CA ARG A 104 -5.64 0.52 5.98
C ARG A 104 -5.97 1.61 7.00
N VAL A 105 -4.95 2.07 7.73
CA VAL A 105 -4.97 3.31 8.49
C VAL A 105 -4.11 4.34 7.75
N ASN A 106 -4.70 5.45 7.34
CA ASN A 106 -4.01 6.53 6.62
C ASN A 106 -4.18 7.84 7.39
N ASN A 107 -3.07 8.45 7.82
CA ASN A 107 -3.07 9.71 8.57
C ASN A 107 -2.26 10.84 7.91
N VAL A 108 -1.87 10.71 6.63
CA VAL A 108 -1.02 11.73 5.96
C VAL A 108 -1.79 13.01 5.58
N SER A 109 -3.12 12.93 5.44
CA SER A 109 -3.98 14.04 5.00
C SER A 109 -5.05 14.45 6.02
N THR A 110 -4.97 13.96 7.25
CA THR A 110 -5.97 14.18 8.31
C THR A 110 -5.42 15.06 9.43
N SER A 111 -6.33 15.76 10.11
CA SER A 111 -6.06 16.75 11.17
C SER A 111 -5.30 16.19 12.38
N ALA A 112 -4.71 17.11 13.16
CA ALA A 112 -3.79 16.96 14.31
C ALA A 112 -4.20 15.94 15.40
N LEU A 113 -4.08 14.65 15.10
CA LEU A 113 -3.98 13.62 16.14
C LEU A 113 -2.55 13.63 16.70
N SER A 114 -2.39 13.30 17.98
CA SER A 114 -1.06 13.01 18.50
C SER A 114 -0.57 11.65 17.95
N PRO A 115 0.75 11.48 17.80
CA PRO A 115 1.33 10.20 17.38
C PRO A 115 0.86 9.00 18.19
N GLN A 116 0.67 9.16 19.50
CA GLN A 116 0.19 8.09 20.39
C GLN A 116 -1.26 7.69 20.09
N VAL A 117 -2.11 8.65 19.72
CA VAL A 117 -3.50 8.35 19.30
C VAL A 117 -3.49 7.61 17.95
N VAL A 118 -2.57 7.96 17.04
CA VAL A 118 -2.40 7.23 15.78
C VAL A 118 -1.95 5.79 16.05
N ALA A 119 -0.97 5.59 16.93
CA ALA A 119 -0.51 4.26 17.31
C ALA A 119 -1.62 3.41 17.95
N GLU A 120 -2.43 4.00 18.84
CA GLU A 120 -3.57 3.29 19.44
C GLU A 120 -4.65 2.94 18.41
N LYS A 121 -4.89 3.80 17.42
CA LYS A 121 -5.80 3.49 16.30
C LYS A 121 -5.31 2.29 15.48
N VAL A 122 -4.00 2.22 15.20
CA VAL A 122 -3.41 1.09 14.49
C VAL A 122 -3.52 -0.20 15.31
N LEU A 123 -3.23 -0.15 16.61
CA LEU A 123 -3.37 -1.31 17.49
C LEU A 123 -4.84 -1.77 17.61
N THR A 124 -5.78 -0.83 17.72
CA THR A 124 -7.22 -1.12 17.74
C THR A 124 -7.67 -1.80 16.44
N ALA A 125 -7.25 -1.27 15.29
CA ALA A 125 -7.53 -1.90 13.99
C ALA A 125 -6.91 -3.30 13.88
N SER A 126 -5.69 -3.48 14.40
CA SER A 126 -4.98 -4.75 14.41
C SER A 126 -5.73 -5.81 15.23
N ARG A 127 -6.13 -5.46 16.47
CA ARG A 127 -6.97 -6.32 17.31
C ARG A 127 -8.30 -6.67 16.64
N ARG A 128 -8.92 -5.71 15.95
CA ARG A 128 -10.22 -5.91 15.30
C ARG A 128 -10.19 -6.96 14.19
N VAL A 129 -9.06 -7.12 13.50
CA VAL A 129 -8.93 -8.01 12.34
C VAL A 129 -8.02 -9.23 12.58
N ALA A 130 -7.53 -9.42 13.80
CA ALA A 130 -6.58 -10.47 14.15
C ALA A 130 -7.10 -11.88 13.83
N ASP A 131 -8.32 -12.20 14.26
CA ASP A 131 -8.93 -13.53 14.07
C ASP A 131 -9.22 -13.87 12.61
N LEU A 132 -9.19 -12.86 11.72
CA LEU A 132 -9.36 -13.06 10.29
C LEU A 132 -8.06 -13.46 9.60
N GLY A 133 -6.92 -13.43 10.31
CA GLY A 133 -5.58 -13.61 9.73
C GLY A 133 -5.20 -12.50 8.75
N TRP A 134 -5.71 -11.30 8.97
CA TRP A 134 -5.47 -10.11 8.15
C TRP A 134 -4.26 -9.32 8.65
N HIS A 135 -3.78 -8.38 7.82
CA HIS A 135 -2.77 -7.39 8.22
C HIS A 135 -3.37 -5.99 8.39
N VAL A 136 -2.62 -5.12 9.07
CA VAL A 136 -2.89 -3.67 9.08
C VAL A 136 -1.83 -2.97 8.24
N GLN A 137 -2.27 -2.20 7.27
CA GLN A 137 -1.43 -1.36 6.41
C GLN A 137 -1.49 0.09 6.88
N VAL A 138 -0.34 0.76 6.92
CA VAL A 138 -0.23 2.16 7.37
C VAL A 138 0.40 3.05 6.30
N LEU A 139 -0.19 4.23 6.10
CA LEU A 139 0.44 5.35 5.41
C LEU A 139 0.53 6.52 6.40
N LEU A 140 1.73 6.72 6.94
CA LEU A 140 2.08 7.67 8.01
C LEU A 140 3.39 8.39 7.66
N LYS A 141 3.75 9.40 8.44
CA LYS A 141 5.01 10.17 8.27
C LYS A 141 5.55 10.64 9.62
N GLY A 142 6.87 10.81 9.72
CA GLY A 142 7.54 11.38 10.90
C GLY A 142 7.12 10.70 12.21
N ALA A 143 6.79 11.52 13.22
CA ALA A 143 6.47 11.05 14.56
C ALA A 143 5.31 10.03 14.63
N ASP A 144 4.33 10.11 13.73
CA ASP A 144 3.22 9.14 13.67
C ASP A 144 3.73 7.73 13.33
N LEU A 145 4.65 7.63 12.36
CA LEU A 145 5.25 6.35 11.98
C LEU A 145 6.13 5.82 13.10
N GLN A 146 6.96 6.68 13.70
CA GLN A 146 7.82 6.32 14.83
C GLN A 146 7.01 5.72 16.00
N ALA A 147 5.94 6.39 16.43
CA ALA A 147 5.08 5.89 17.51
C ALA A 147 4.42 4.54 17.21
N VAL A 148 4.10 4.27 15.94
CA VAL A 148 3.58 2.95 15.52
C VAL A 148 4.69 1.89 15.55
N LEU A 149 5.90 2.22 15.09
CA LEU A 149 7.04 1.29 15.07
C LEU A 149 7.54 0.93 16.47
N GLU A 150 7.48 1.86 17.42
CA GLU A 150 7.79 1.60 18.84
C GLU A 150 6.88 0.52 19.44
N ARG A 151 5.65 0.41 18.93
CA ARG A 151 4.63 -0.54 19.39
C ARG A 151 4.41 -1.71 18.44
N ALA A 152 5.22 -1.85 17.38
CA ALA A 152 5.00 -2.84 16.32
C ALA A 152 4.90 -4.29 16.86
N ALA A 153 5.69 -4.63 17.88
CA ALA A 153 5.67 -5.94 18.52
C ALA A 153 4.40 -6.24 19.33
N GLU A 154 3.61 -5.21 19.68
CA GLU A 154 2.33 -5.37 20.40
C GLU A 154 1.17 -5.80 19.47
N LEU A 155 1.33 -5.63 18.16
CA LEU A 155 0.25 -5.89 17.20
C LEU A 155 0.04 -7.41 17.06
N PRO A 156 -1.20 -7.92 17.26
CA PRO A 156 -1.52 -9.33 16.99
C PRO A 156 -1.56 -9.68 15.49
N THR A 157 -1.37 -8.71 14.59
CA THR A 157 -1.37 -8.89 13.14
C THR A 157 -0.07 -8.39 12.52
N PRO A 158 0.31 -8.87 11.32
CA PRO A 158 1.36 -8.21 10.56
C PRO A 158 1.08 -6.71 10.34
N LEU A 159 2.11 -5.89 10.51
CA LEU A 159 2.11 -4.47 10.17
C LEU A 159 2.73 -4.30 8.77
N VAL A 160 2.09 -3.53 7.89
CA VAL A 160 2.63 -3.20 6.55
C VAL A 160 2.81 -1.70 6.41
N VAL A 161 4.04 -1.25 6.20
CA VAL A 161 4.42 0.15 6.04
C VAL A 161 4.44 0.51 4.55
N ASP A 162 3.62 1.48 4.15
CA ASP A 162 3.53 1.94 2.77
C ASP A 162 4.74 2.79 2.34
N HIS A 163 5.08 2.71 1.05
CA HIS A 163 5.95 3.65 0.33
C HIS A 163 7.29 3.97 1.01
N PHE A 164 8.06 2.94 1.38
CA PHE A 164 9.33 3.10 2.12
C PHE A 164 9.17 3.86 3.46
N GLY A 165 7.96 3.93 4.01
CA GLY A 165 7.64 4.75 5.18
C GLY A 165 7.51 6.25 4.90
N LEU A 166 7.53 6.67 3.63
CA LEU A 166 7.73 8.06 3.21
C LEU A 166 8.98 8.71 3.83
N LEU A 167 9.99 7.90 4.14
CA LEU A 167 11.25 8.34 4.73
C LEU A 167 12.26 8.73 3.64
N SER A 168 13.14 9.65 4.00
CA SER A 168 14.39 9.95 3.31
C SER A 168 15.58 9.35 4.06
N VAL A 169 16.77 9.39 3.46
CA VAL A 169 18.02 9.02 4.15
C VAL A 169 18.39 9.97 5.29
N GLU A 170 17.77 11.15 5.35
CA GLU A 170 17.99 12.15 6.40
C GLU A 170 17.14 11.87 7.65
N ASP A 171 16.07 11.09 7.53
CA ASP A 171 15.17 10.68 8.63
C ASP A 171 15.77 9.55 9.48
N THR A 172 17.03 9.70 9.88
CA THR A 172 17.88 8.64 10.42
C THR A 172 17.25 7.86 11.57
N GLU A 173 16.70 8.53 12.60
CA GLU A 173 16.12 7.84 13.76
C GLU A 173 14.94 6.93 13.40
N THR A 174 13.93 7.45 12.69
CA THR A 174 12.76 6.65 12.28
C THR A 174 13.14 5.57 11.27
N LEU A 175 14.10 5.85 10.37
CA LEU A 175 14.61 4.88 9.41
C LEU A 175 15.34 3.71 10.08
N GLU A 176 16.23 3.98 11.03
CA GLU A 176 16.91 2.92 11.78
C GLU A 176 15.92 2.08 12.58
N LEU A 177 14.92 2.71 13.21
CA LEU A 177 13.87 1.98 13.91
C LEU A 177 13.05 1.09 12.95
N LEU A 178 12.70 1.60 11.77
CA LEU A 178 11.99 0.80 10.75
C LEU A 178 12.82 -0.42 10.31
N ILE A 179 14.11 -0.21 10.05
CA ILE A 179 15.04 -1.28 9.66
C ILE A 179 15.17 -2.32 10.78
N GLN A 180 15.26 -1.88 12.03
CA GLN A 180 15.28 -2.78 13.18
C GLN A 180 13.98 -3.59 13.29
N ARG A 181 12.80 -2.95 13.21
CA ARG A 181 11.52 -3.68 13.27
C ARG A 181 11.31 -4.62 12.09
N LEU A 182 11.86 -4.28 10.93
CA LEU A 182 11.87 -5.13 9.75
C LEU A 182 12.76 -6.38 9.96
N SER A 183 13.97 -6.21 10.49
CA SER A 183 14.89 -7.33 10.75
C SER A 183 14.37 -8.28 11.84
N GLU A 184 13.69 -7.74 12.86
CA GLU A 184 12.99 -8.50 13.90
C GLU A 184 11.72 -9.20 13.38
N GLY A 185 11.27 -8.89 12.17
CA GLY A 185 10.07 -9.47 11.55
C GLY A 185 8.75 -8.90 12.07
N HIS A 186 8.78 -7.77 12.78
CA HIS A 186 7.60 -7.10 13.33
C HIS A 186 6.85 -6.23 12.32
N CYS A 187 7.43 -5.97 11.15
CA CYS A 187 6.75 -5.27 10.08
C CYS A 187 7.16 -5.77 8.69
N TRP A 188 6.36 -5.36 7.70
CA TRP A 188 6.62 -5.46 6.28
C TRP A 188 6.80 -4.06 5.70
N VAL A 189 7.59 -3.93 4.63
CA VAL A 189 7.75 -2.66 3.90
C VAL A 189 7.34 -2.82 2.45
N LYS A 190 6.49 -1.90 1.96
CA LYS A 190 6.20 -1.77 0.52
C LYS A 190 7.16 -0.77 -0.13
N MET A 191 8.05 -1.28 -0.97
CA MET A 191 8.86 -0.48 -1.90
C MET A 191 7.96 -0.06 -3.06
N SER A 192 7.28 1.07 -2.86
CA SER A 192 6.24 1.56 -3.76
C SER A 192 6.27 3.08 -3.83
N ALA A 193 5.71 3.64 -4.89
CA ALA A 193 5.60 5.08 -5.07
C ALA A 193 6.91 5.86 -4.85
N ALA A 194 8.04 5.37 -5.38
CA ALA A 194 9.36 5.99 -5.18
C ALA A 194 9.39 7.49 -5.57
N TYR A 195 8.57 7.91 -6.53
CA TYR A 195 8.36 9.31 -6.92
C TYR A 195 7.76 10.22 -5.83
N ARG A 196 7.32 9.65 -4.70
CA ARG A 196 6.85 10.38 -3.51
C ARG A 196 7.96 10.66 -2.51
N LEU A 197 9.11 10.00 -2.63
CA LEU A 197 10.24 10.21 -1.75
C LEU A 197 10.95 11.53 -2.06
N ILE A 198 11.55 12.12 -1.05
CA ILE A 198 12.48 13.23 -1.22
C ILE A 198 13.81 12.63 -1.67
N GLY A 199 14.44 13.18 -2.71
CA GLY A 199 15.80 12.80 -3.11
C GLY A 199 15.95 11.73 -4.20
N THR A 200 15.06 11.71 -5.21
CA THR A 200 15.22 11.02 -6.51
C THR A 200 15.28 9.47 -6.44
N ALA A 201 15.52 8.82 -7.59
CA ALA A 201 15.55 7.34 -7.71
C ALA A 201 16.70 6.72 -6.90
N GLU A 202 17.77 7.48 -6.69
CA GLU A 202 18.94 7.13 -5.88
C GLU A 202 18.57 6.90 -4.42
N THR A 203 17.68 7.70 -3.84
CA THR A 203 17.18 7.46 -2.47
C THR A 203 16.40 6.15 -2.40
N ALA A 204 15.55 5.87 -3.38
CA ALA A 204 14.80 4.61 -3.43
C ALA A 204 15.74 3.41 -3.56
N HIS A 205 16.80 3.52 -4.36
CA HIS A 205 17.83 2.49 -4.49
C HIS A 205 18.53 2.22 -3.15
N ALA A 206 19.06 3.26 -2.51
CA ALA A 206 19.76 3.14 -1.23
C ALA A 206 18.87 2.54 -0.13
N LEU A 207 17.62 2.98 -0.03
CA LEU A 207 16.66 2.39 0.92
C LEU A 207 16.34 0.93 0.59
N THR A 208 16.20 0.59 -0.69
CA THR A 208 15.96 -0.79 -1.14
C THR A 208 17.10 -1.70 -0.69
N GLU A 209 18.36 -1.31 -0.89
CA GLU A 209 19.52 -2.11 -0.46
C GLU A 209 19.50 -2.36 1.05
N ARG A 210 19.24 -1.32 1.84
CA ARG A 210 19.17 -1.42 3.30
C ARG A 210 18.04 -2.34 3.76
N PHE A 211 16.86 -2.23 3.16
CA PHE A 211 15.72 -3.09 3.50
C PHE A 211 15.93 -4.54 3.07
N VAL A 212 16.51 -4.79 1.89
CA VAL A 212 16.85 -6.13 1.42
C VAL A 212 17.88 -6.79 2.34
N ALA A 213 18.89 -6.04 2.78
CA ALA A 213 19.87 -6.53 3.73
C ALA A 213 19.25 -6.84 5.11
N ALA A 214 18.25 -6.07 5.54
CA ALA A 214 17.60 -6.25 6.82
C ALA A 214 16.69 -7.49 6.86
N ASN A 215 15.78 -7.64 5.88
CA ASN A 215 14.91 -8.82 5.81
C ASN A 215 14.18 -8.95 4.45
N PRO A 216 14.67 -9.74 3.49
CA PRO A 216 14.02 -9.88 2.18
C PRO A 216 12.69 -10.65 2.22
N GLU A 217 12.38 -11.37 3.32
CA GLU A 217 11.12 -12.11 3.50
C GLU A 217 9.96 -11.22 3.97
N ARG A 218 10.25 -9.95 4.27
CA ARG A 218 9.28 -8.96 4.76
C ARG A 218 9.10 -7.78 3.82
N LEU A 219 9.45 -7.97 2.55
CA LEU A 219 9.40 -6.92 1.54
C LEU A 219 8.40 -7.19 0.45
N LEU A 220 7.81 -6.11 -0.06
CA LEU A 220 6.80 -6.12 -1.11
C LEU A 220 7.13 -5.00 -2.11
N TRP A 221 6.72 -5.16 -3.35
CA TRP A 221 6.77 -4.10 -4.37
C TRP A 221 5.36 -3.73 -4.83
N GLY A 222 5.14 -2.46 -5.17
CA GLY A 222 3.89 -2.02 -5.80
C GLY A 222 4.04 -0.71 -6.55
N SER A 223 3.23 -0.51 -7.58
CA SER A 223 3.38 0.65 -8.47
C SER A 223 2.85 1.96 -7.88
N ASP A 224 1.88 1.88 -6.96
CA ASP A 224 0.99 3.00 -6.57
C ASP A 224 0.20 3.56 -7.77
N TRP A 225 -0.02 2.74 -8.81
CA TRP A 225 -0.86 3.06 -9.95
C TRP A 225 -2.30 3.32 -9.48
N PRO A 226 -3.01 4.31 -10.06
CA PRO A 226 -2.67 5.12 -11.23
C PRO A 226 -1.92 6.42 -10.89
N HIS A 227 -1.13 6.46 -9.82
CA HIS A 227 -0.31 7.62 -9.44
C HIS A 227 -1.15 8.87 -9.09
N PRO A 228 -1.91 8.84 -7.98
CA PRO A 228 -2.80 9.93 -7.59
C PRO A 228 -2.13 11.32 -7.57
N PRO A 229 -2.87 12.40 -7.84
CA PRO A 229 -2.36 13.78 -7.85
C PRO A 229 -1.57 14.17 -6.58
N SER A 230 -0.55 15.02 -6.78
CA SER A 230 0.21 15.67 -5.69
C SER A 230 -0.49 16.90 -5.13
N LYS A 231 -1.12 17.70 -5.99
CA LYS A 231 -1.78 18.95 -5.60
C LYS A 231 -3.11 18.65 -4.92
N ARG A 232 -3.20 19.01 -3.64
CA ARG A 232 -4.37 18.76 -2.79
C ARG A 232 -4.70 20.04 -2.05
N THR A 233 -5.52 20.88 -2.67
CA THR A 233 -5.91 22.18 -2.10
C THR A 233 -7.43 22.29 -1.99
N PRO A 234 -7.97 23.08 -1.04
CA PRO A 234 -9.41 23.29 -0.92
C PRO A 234 -10.08 23.74 -2.23
N GLU A 235 -9.39 24.54 -3.04
CA GLU A 235 -9.90 25.13 -4.27
C GLU A 235 -9.96 24.12 -5.43
N THR A 236 -9.02 23.17 -5.46
CA THR A 236 -8.86 22.21 -6.56
C THR A 236 -9.47 20.85 -6.23
N ARG A 237 -9.83 20.59 -4.97
CA ARG A 237 -10.24 19.24 -4.53
C ARG A 237 -11.49 18.70 -5.21
N LEU A 238 -12.40 19.58 -5.66
CA LEU A 238 -13.66 19.20 -6.31
C LEU A 238 -13.56 19.17 -7.84
N VAL A 239 -12.44 19.60 -8.41
CA VAL A 239 -12.17 19.57 -9.85
C VAL A 239 -11.42 18.28 -10.18
N ALA A 240 -11.81 17.62 -11.28
CA ALA A 240 -11.10 16.44 -11.76
C ALA A 240 -9.64 16.79 -12.09
N GLN A 241 -8.71 16.03 -11.55
CA GLN A 241 -7.28 16.22 -11.70
C GLN A 241 -6.67 15.00 -12.38
N PRO A 242 -5.78 15.22 -13.37
CA PRO A 242 -5.07 14.13 -14.01
C PRO A 242 -4.14 13.46 -13.01
N PHE A 243 -3.86 12.19 -13.26
CA PHE A 243 -2.81 11.47 -12.56
C PHE A 243 -1.43 12.09 -12.80
N ARG A 244 -0.48 11.78 -11.91
CA ARG A 244 0.92 12.13 -12.15
C ARG A 244 1.41 11.37 -13.38
N ASP A 245 2.16 12.06 -14.23
CA ASP A 245 2.86 11.44 -15.34
C ASP A 245 4.08 10.68 -14.79
N VAL A 246 3.89 9.38 -14.58
CA VAL A 246 4.87 8.49 -13.99
C VAL A 246 4.97 7.27 -14.89
N ASP A 247 6.20 6.98 -15.34
CA ASP A 247 6.48 5.77 -16.09
C ASP A 247 6.53 4.56 -15.16
N THR A 248 5.43 3.80 -15.13
CA THR A 248 5.32 2.60 -14.29
C THR A 248 6.30 1.49 -14.70
N GLU A 249 6.67 1.39 -15.98
CA GLU A 249 7.66 0.40 -16.44
C GLU A 249 9.04 0.78 -15.92
N GLN A 250 9.39 2.06 -15.98
CA GLN A 250 10.65 2.55 -15.43
C GLN A 250 10.73 2.33 -13.91
N LEU A 251 9.64 2.55 -13.17
CA LEU A 251 9.59 2.26 -11.72
C LEU A 251 9.88 0.78 -11.41
N LEU A 252 9.32 -0.15 -12.21
CA LEU A 252 9.60 -1.57 -12.04
C LEU A 252 11.05 -1.89 -12.43
N ALA A 253 11.55 -1.32 -13.53
CA ALA A 253 12.92 -1.51 -13.98
C ALA A 253 13.94 -1.01 -12.94
N ASP A 254 13.70 0.14 -12.31
CA ASP A 254 14.56 0.69 -11.27
C ASP A 254 14.56 -0.16 -10.00
N PHE A 255 13.39 -0.69 -9.61
CA PHE A 255 13.30 -1.67 -8.52
C PHE A 255 14.10 -2.93 -8.84
N LEU A 256 13.93 -3.53 -10.03
CA LEU A 256 14.66 -4.73 -10.44
C LEU A 256 16.18 -4.50 -10.47
N ARG A 257 16.62 -3.30 -10.86
CA ARG A 257 18.04 -2.91 -10.83
C ARG A 257 18.57 -2.82 -9.40
N SER A 258 17.73 -2.40 -8.46
CA SER A 258 18.06 -2.30 -7.03
C SER A 258 18.06 -3.65 -6.30
N VAL A 259 17.46 -4.68 -6.90
CA VAL A 259 17.40 -6.04 -6.35
C VAL A 259 17.94 -7.02 -7.38
N PRO A 260 19.26 -7.17 -7.56
CA PRO A 260 19.83 -7.96 -8.66
C PRO A 260 19.65 -9.48 -8.49
N SER A 261 19.38 -9.96 -7.27
CA SER A 261 19.17 -11.39 -7.01
C SER A 261 17.78 -11.85 -7.45
N ASP A 262 17.72 -12.82 -8.36
CA ASP A 262 16.47 -13.45 -8.81
C ASP A 262 15.72 -14.15 -7.67
N GLU A 263 16.44 -14.73 -6.70
CA GLU A 263 15.81 -15.30 -5.51
C GLU A 263 15.10 -14.21 -4.70
N THR A 264 15.77 -13.08 -4.48
CA THR A 264 15.20 -11.95 -3.74
C THR A 264 14.02 -11.33 -4.49
N ARG A 265 14.12 -11.17 -5.83
CA ARG A 265 12.99 -10.73 -6.68
C ARG A 265 11.81 -11.68 -6.58
N ARG A 266 12.05 -13.00 -6.61
CA ARG A 266 11.03 -14.04 -6.45
C ARG A 266 10.32 -13.96 -5.10
N ARG A 267 11.08 -13.74 -4.01
CA ARG A 267 10.50 -13.49 -2.68
C ARG A 267 9.58 -12.28 -2.73
N ILE A 268 10.09 -11.12 -3.15
CA ILE A 268 9.39 -9.83 -3.06
C ILE A 268 8.17 -9.74 -3.98
N LEU A 269 8.26 -10.28 -5.21
CA LEU A 269 7.22 -10.15 -6.22
C LEU A 269 6.21 -11.31 -6.19
N PHE A 270 6.55 -12.46 -5.63
CA PHE A 270 5.69 -13.65 -5.65
C PHE A 270 5.43 -14.25 -4.27
N GLU A 271 6.45 -14.75 -3.57
CA GLU A 271 6.24 -15.55 -2.36
C GLU A 271 5.71 -14.72 -1.19
N ASN A 272 6.31 -13.56 -0.96
CA ASN A 272 5.93 -12.63 0.10
C ASN A 272 4.47 -12.14 -0.10
N PRO A 273 4.07 -11.65 -1.29
CA PRO A 273 2.67 -11.32 -1.55
C PRO A 273 1.74 -12.54 -1.42
N ALA A 274 2.15 -13.71 -1.90
CA ALA A 274 1.32 -14.91 -1.82
C ALA A 274 1.01 -15.29 -0.37
N ALA A 275 2.01 -15.24 0.51
CA ALA A 275 1.85 -15.49 1.94
C ALA A 275 1.02 -14.41 2.63
N LEU A 276 1.38 -13.13 2.47
CA LEU A 276 0.74 -12.04 3.20
C LEU A 276 -0.72 -11.79 2.78
N TYR A 277 -1.00 -11.83 1.47
CA TYR A 277 -2.34 -11.58 0.95
C TYR A 277 -3.16 -12.86 0.75
N ARG A 278 -2.55 -14.03 0.96
CA ARG A 278 -3.17 -15.36 0.86
C ARG A 278 -3.75 -15.59 -0.54
N PHE A 279 -2.88 -15.42 -1.54
CA PHE A 279 -3.23 -15.61 -2.94
C PHE A 279 -3.50 -17.06 -3.30
#